data_AF-A0A7S3I610-F1
#
_entry.id   AF-A0A7S3I610-F1
#
_cell.length_a   1.000
_cell.length_b   1.000
_cell.length_c   1.000
_cell.angle_alpha   90.00
_cell.angle_beta   90.00
_cell.angle_gamma   90.00
#
_symmetry.space_group_name_H-M   'P 1'
#
loop_
_entity.id
_entity.type
_entity.pdbx_description
1 polymer ?
#
loop_
_entity_poly.entity_id
_entity_poly.type
_entity_poly.pdbx_seq_one_letter_code
_entity_poly.pdbx_strand_id
1 'polypeptide(L)'
;MSGGPGQSSLFSVFYENGPWKFRKNGFSKEEESKFKIELNPYSWNMFANMLYIDSPIGTGFSKASDAEKYVSTTDEVVSYVETFLAKFLDEHPKFKGRDFYIAGKSYSGRFVAALTRRLLAKEFDLNLKGIAIGNGDIDPYTQ
;
A
#
# COMPACT_ATOMS: atom_id res chain seq x y z
N MET A 1 0.17 0.30 -2.39
CA MET A 1 -1.06 -0.30 -1.83
C MET A 1 -1.34 -1.61 -2.56
N SER A 2 -1.59 -2.69 -1.82
CA SER A 2 -2.06 -3.98 -2.37
C SER A 2 -3.57 -3.98 -2.63
N GLY A 3 -4.00 -4.82 -3.58
CA GLY A 3 -5.38 -4.90 -4.08
C GLY A 3 -6.31 -5.77 -3.22
N GLY A 4 -7.11 -6.62 -3.86
CA GLY A 4 -8.05 -7.55 -3.21
C GLY A 4 -9.51 -7.35 -3.67
N PRO A 5 -10.32 -6.46 -3.04
CA PRO A 5 -9.97 -5.61 -1.90
C PRO A 5 -9.67 -6.43 -0.63
N GLY A 6 -8.74 -5.96 0.21
CA GLY A 6 -8.41 -6.60 1.49
C GLY A 6 -7.10 -7.39 1.51
N GLN A 7 -6.27 -7.33 0.47
CA GLN A 7 -4.95 -7.96 0.48
C GLN A 7 -3.95 -7.08 1.24
N SER A 8 -3.23 -7.66 2.21
CA SER A 8 -2.18 -6.93 2.94
C SER A 8 -1.10 -6.38 2.01
N SER A 9 -0.63 -5.17 2.29
CA SER A 9 0.53 -4.56 1.64
C SER A 9 1.83 -5.28 1.99
N LEU A 10 1.84 -6.17 3.00
CA LEU A 10 2.96 -7.09 3.23
C LEU A 10 3.17 -8.06 2.07
N PHE A 11 2.14 -8.32 1.27
CA PHE A 11 2.33 -9.04 0.01
C PHE A 11 3.36 -8.32 -0.86
N SER A 12 3.23 -7.01 -1.05
CA SER A 12 4.22 -6.24 -1.80
C SER A 12 5.58 -6.19 -1.12
N VAL A 13 5.61 -6.18 0.23
CA VAL A 13 6.86 -6.19 1.01
C VAL A 13 7.70 -7.44 0.75
N PHE A 14 7.08 -8.62 0.66
CA PHE A 14 7.79 -9.90 0.60
C PHE A 14 7.77 -10.61 -0.75
N TYR A 15 6.86 -10.24 -1.64
CA TYR A 15 6.65 -10.94 -2.91
C TYR A 15 6.74 -10.04 -4.15
N GLU A 16 6.93 -8.73 -3.98
CA GLU A 16 6.97 -7.80 -5.11
C GLU A 16 8.17 -6.84 -5.03
N ASN A 17 7.90 -5.57 -4.72
CA ASN A 17 8.87 -4.48 -4.80
C ASN A 17 9.52 -4.15 -3.45
N GLY A 18 9.12 -4.85 -2.40
CA GLY A 18 9.66 -4.68 -1.07
C GLY A 18 11.07 -5.21 -0.92
N PRO A 19 11.67 -4.86 0.22
CA PRO A 19 13.11 -4.97 0.34
C PRO A 19 13.51 -6.41 0.61
N TRP A 20 12.61 -7.23 1.16
CA TRP A 20 12.87 -8.63 1.51
C TRP A 20 12.09 -9.58 0.59
N LYS A 21 12.52 -10.83 0.52
CA LYS A 21 11.76 -11.90 -0.12
C LYS A 21 11.91 -13.22 0.64
N PHE A 22 10.87 -14.05 0.57
CA PHE A 22 10.98 -15.42 1.07
C PHE A 22 11.84 -16.24 0.09
N ARG A 23 12.87 -16.89 0.62
CA ARG A 23 13.63 -17.87 -0.14
C ARG A 23 12.73 -19.07 -0.45
N LYS A 24 12.60 -19.44 -1.72
CA LYS A 24 12.01 -20.72 -2.12
C LYS A 24 12.93 -21.84 -1.63
N ASN A 25 12.70 -22.33 -0.42
CA ASN A 25 13.13 -23.68 -0.08
C ASN A 25 12.04 -24.63 -0.62
N GLY A 26 12.40 -25.83 -1.04
CA GLY A 26 11.47 -26.75 -1.69
C GLY A 26 10.23 -27.04 -0.84
N PHE A 27 9.19 -27.56 -1.49
CA PHE A 27 7.89 -27.88 -0.86
C PHE A 27 7.95 -29.09 0.10
N SER A 28 9.13 -29.52 0.55
CA SER A 28 9.24 -30.62 1.51
C SER A 28 8.99 -30.11 2.93
N LYS A 29 8.25 -30.89 3.72
CA LYS A 29 7.97 -30.58 5.15
C LYS A 29 9.24 -30.39 6.00
N GLU A 30 10.36 -30.97 5.59
CA GLU A 30 11.66 -30.81 6.25
C GLU A 30 12.30 -29.45 5.95
N GLU A 31 12.04 -28.88 4.76
CA GLU A 31 12.52 -27.55 4.36
C GLU A 31 11.58 -26.40 4.78
N GLU A 32 10.30 -26.68 5.04
CA GLU A 32 9.34 -25.74 5.65
C GLU A 32 9.86 -25.19 7.00
N SER A 33 10.57 -26.02 7.77
CA SER A 33 11.18 -25.58 9.05
C SER A 33 12.25 -24.49 8.89
N LYS A 34 12.66 -24.19 7.65
CA LYS A 34 13.74 -23.24 7.33
C LYS A 34 13.22 -22.02 6.57
N PHE A 35 12.07 -21.44 6.93
CA PHE A 35 11.67 -20.14 6.35
C PHE A 35 12.81 -19.12 6.49
N LYS A 36 13.45 -18.77 5.38
CA LYS A 36 14.54 -17.79 5.32
C LYS A 36 14.07 -16.58 4.55
N ILE A 37 14.28 -15.42 5.14
CA ILE A 37 14.08 -14.12 4.49
C ILE A 37 15.44 -13.69 3.97
N GLU A 38 15.50 -13.27 2.72
CA GLU A 38 16.72 -12.72 2.09
C GLU A 38 16.44 -11.36 1.47
N LEU A 39 17.50 -10.59 1.20
CA LEU A 39 17.39 -9.30 0.53
C LEU A 39 16.88 -9.47 -0.90
N ASN A 40 15.97 -8.59 -1.32
CA ASN A 40 15.54 -8.44 -2.69
C ASN A 40 16.49 -7.46 -3.40
N PRO A 41 17.35 -7.93 -4.31
CA PRO A 41 18.28 -7.06 -5.03
C PRO A 41 17.60 -6.09 -6.02
N TYR A 42 16.28 -6.19 -6.20
CA TYR A 42 15.49 -5.35 -7.09
C TYR A 42 14.44 -4.52 -6.35
N SER A 43 14.63 -4.30 -5.05
CA SER A 43 13.66 -3.53 -4.27
C SER A 43 13.63 -2.05 -4.65
N TRP A 44 12.42 -1.48 -4.62
CA TRP A 44 12.23 -0.06 -4.85
C TRP A 44 12.80 0.82 -3.73
N ASN A 45 13.03 0.27 -2.53
CA ASN A 45 13.63 1.03 -1.44
C ASN A 45 15.10 1.42 -1.70
N MET A 46 15.73 0.87 -2.75
CA MET A 46 17.05 1.30 -3.21
C MET A 46 17.03 2.70 -3.86
N PHE A 47 15.85 3.16 -4.31
CA PHE A 47 15.69 4.43 -5.03
C PHE A 47 14.73 5.41 -4.35
N ALA A 48 13.90 4.93 -3.41
CA ALA A 48 12.88 5.74 -2.74
C ALA A 48 12.66 5.32 -1.29
N ASN A 49 12.02 6.19 -0.51
CA ASN A 49 11.48 5.80 0.80
C ASN A 49 10.13 5.14 0.55
N MET A 50 9.96 3.89 1.02
CA MET A 50 8.76 3.10 0.76
C MET A 50 7.86 3.06 2.00
N LEU A 51 6.58 3.40 1.82
CA LEU A 51 5.54 3.28 2.85
C LEU A 51 4.47 2.28 2.39
N TYR A 52 4.35 1.17 3.12
CA TYR A 52 3.38 0.12 2.86
C TYR A 52 2.22 0.23 3.85
N ILE A 53 1.00 0.39 3.34
CA ILE A 53 -0.19 0.64 4.17
C ILE A 53 -1.16 -0.53 3.99
N ASP A 54 -1.49 -1.22 5.08
CA ASP A 54 -2.60 -2.16 5.12
C ASP A 54 -3.91 -1.38 5.16
N SER A 55 -4.66 -1.43 4.05
CA SER A 55 -5.92 -0.71 3.85
C SER A 55 -6.81 -1.50 2.87
N PRO A 56 -8.13 -1.58 3.07
CA PRO A 56 -8.94 -0.91 4.10
C PRO A 56 -8.76 -1.48 5.52
N ILE A 57 -9.41 -0.87 6.52
CA ILE A 57 -9.49 -1.44 7.86
C ILE A 57 -10.10 -2.87 7.80
N GLY A 58 -9.50 -3.81 8.52
CA GLY A 58 -9.70 -5.25 8.34
C GLY A 58 -8.61 -5.94 7.52
N THR A 59 -7.78 -5.19 6.80
CA THR A 59 -6.68 -5.73 5.99
C THR A 59 -5.44 -6.00 6.83
N GLY A 60 -4.87 -7.20 6.74
CA GLY A 60 -3.59 -7.54 7.37
C GLY A 60 -3.57 -7.21 8.87
N PHE A 61 -2.71 -6.26 9.28
CA PHE A 61 -2.60 -5.83 10.66
C PHE A 61 -3.49 -4.63 11.04
N SER A 62 -4.14 -3.98 10.07
CA SER A 62 -5.09 -2.90 10.34
C SER A 62 -6.42 -3.49 10.83
N LYS A 63 -6.67 -3.42 12.15
CA LYS A 63 -7.85 -4.00 12.80
C LYS A 63 -8.86 -2.92 13.20
N ALA A 64 -10.14 -3.24 13.07
CA ALA A 64 -11.23 -2.42 13.58
C ALA A 64 -11.43 -2.64 15.09
N SER A 65 -11.78 -1.58 15.83
CA SER A 65 -12.17 -1.66 17.24
C SER A 65 -13.52 -2.34 17.43
N ASP A 66 -14.40 -2.21 16.44
CA ASP A 66 -15.77 -2.68 16.42
C ASP A 66 -16.23 -2.87 14.97
N ALA A 67 -17.38 -3.51 14.78
CA ALA A 67 -17.89 -3.84 13.44
C ALA A 67 -18.33 -2.61 12.63
N GLU A 68 -18.64 -1.48 13.27
CA GLU A 68 -19.12 -0.28 12.57
C GLU A 68 -18.00 0.49 11.89
N LYS A 69 -16.73 0.22 12.25
CA LYS A 69 -15.57 0.84 11.59
C LYS A 69 -15.21 0.22 10.25
N TYR A 70 -15.73 -0.97 9.91
CA TYR A 70 -15.48 -1.55 8.60
C TYR A 70 -16.10 -0.66 7.51
N VAL A 71 -15.31 -0.42 6.45
CA VAL A 71 -15.69 0.47 5.36
C VAL A 71 -16.10 -0.33 4.13
N SER A 72 -17.02 0.22 3.35
CA SER A 72 -17.60 -0.47 2.19
C SER A 72 -17.46 0.33 0.90
N THR A 73 -17.07 1.60 0.97
CA THR A 73 -16.94 2.48 -0.19
C THR A 73 -15.50 2.93 -0.43
N THR A 74 -15.14 3.17 -1.69
CA THR A 74 -13.82 3.73 -2.04
C THR A 74 -13.57 5.07 -1.36
N ASP A 75 -14.61 5.90 -1.20
CA ASP A 75 -14.49 7.21 -0.54
C ASP A 75 -14.15 7.11 0.94
N GLU A 76 -14.73 6.14 1.66
CA GLU A 76 -14.39 5.89 3.07
C GLU A 76 -12.95 5.38 3.20
N VAL A 77 -12.54 4.43 2.35
CA VAL A 77 -11.17 3.89 2.33
C VAL A 77 -10.16 5.01 2.15
N VAL A 78 -10.37 5.85 1.13
CA VAL A 78 -9.47 6.96 0.82
C VAL A 78 -9.45 8.00 1.94
N SER A 79 -10.60 8.26 2.59
CA SER A 79 -10.67 9.16 3.75
C SER A 79 -9.76 8.71 4.89
N TYR A 80 -9.75 7.40 5.19
CA TYR A 80 -8.86 6.85 6.21
C TYR A 80 -7.39 6.86 5.81
N VAL A 81 -7.06 6.55 4.55
CA VAL A 81 -5.66 6.63 4.08
C VAL A 81 -5.15 8.07 4.14
N GLU A 82 -5.97 9.03 3.74
CA GLU A 82 -5.66 10.46 3.83
C GLU A 82 -5.43 10.92 5.29
N THR A 83 -6.31 10.51 6.20
CA THR A 83 -6.17 10.78 7.64
C THR A 83 -4.88 10.16 8.19
N PHE A 84 -4.57 8.92 7.78
CA PHE A 84 -3.33 8.24 8.15
C PHE A 84 -2.10 9.02 7.65
N LEU A 85 -2.09 9.47 6.39
CA LEU A 85 -0.98 10.24 5.84
C LEU A 85 -0.77 11.56 6.60
N ALA A 86 -1.83 12.28 6.95
CA ALA A 86 -1.73 13.50 7.74
C ALA A 86 -1.07 13.22 9.11
N LYS A 87 -1.58 12.22 9.84
CA LYS A 87 -1.01 11.82 11.14
C LYS A 87 0.44 11.33 11.03
N PHE A 88 0.76 10.56 9.99
CA PHE A 88 2.11 10.09 9.73
C PHE A 88 3.08 11.27 9.54
N LEU A 89 2.67 12.34 8.86
CA LEU A 89 3.49 13.52 8.66
C LEU A 89 3.64 14.37 9.92
N ASP A 90 2.64 14.37 10.81
CA ASP A 90 2.73 15.02 12.11
C ASP A 90 3.71 14.27 13.04
N GLU A 91 3.69 12.93 13.03
CA GLU A 91 4.64 12.10 13.79
C GLU A 91 6.04 12.07 13.15
N HIS A 92 6.14 12.29 11.84
CA HIS A 92 7.39 12.25 11.09
C HIS A 92 7.58 13.50 10.20
N PRO A 93 7.73 14.69 10.81
CA PRO A 93 7.77 15.97 10.10
C PRO A 93 8.91 16.08 9.08
N LYS A 94 9.97 15.28 9.22
CA LYS A 94 11.09 15.17 8.26
C LYS A 94 10.67 14.74 6.84
N PHE A 95 9.45 14.22 6.67
CA PHE A 95 8.91 13.84 5.37
C PHE A 95 7.99 14.91 4.76
N LYS A 96 7.64 15.98 5.49
CA LYS A 96 6.83 17.08 4.95
C LYS A 96 7.56 17.74 3.77
N GLY A 97 6.80 18.12 2.75
CA GLY A 97 7.28 18.76 1.52
C GLY A 97 8.06 17.86 0.57
N ARG A 98 8.26 16.57 0.89
CA ARG A 98 8.96 15.65 -0.02
C ARG A 98 8.13 15.33 -1.25
N ASP A 99 8.85 15.03 -2.34
CA ASP A 99 8.27 14.43 -3.53
C ASP A 99 7.58 13.11 -3.16
N PHE A 100 6.32 13.02 -3.54
CA PHE A 100 5.43 11.95 -3.15
C PHE A 100 4.79 11.31 -4.37
N TYR A 101 4.74 9.97 -4.33
CA TYR A 101 4.16 9.17 -5.39
C TYR A 101 3.23 8.13 -4.76
N ILE A 102 2.09 7.90 -5.41
CA ILE A 102 1.14 6.88 -4.96
C ILE A 102 1.21 5.70 -5.92
N ALA A 103 1.58 4.53 -5.41
CA ALA A 103 1.63 3.30 -6.18
C ALA A 103 0.61 2.27 -5.67
N GLY A 104 -0.05 1.57 -6.59
CA GLY A 104 -0.97 0.48 -6.25
C GLY A 104 -1.12 -0.54 -7.38
N LYS A 105 -1.77 -1.66 -7.07
CA LYS A 105 -2.04 -2.71 -8.06
C LYS A 105 -3.44 -3.29 -7.95
N SER A 106 -3.92 -3.93 -9.02
CA SER A 106 -5.22 -4.64 -9.02
C SER A 106 -6.35 -3.71 -8.52
N TYR A 107 -7.18 -4.15 -7.58
CA TYR A 107 -8.30 -3.35 -7.03
C TYR A 107 -7.86 -2.01 -6.44
N SER A 108 -6.60 -1.85 -6.01
CA SER A 108 -6.11 -0.55 -5.54
C SER A 108 -6.03 0.50 -6.64
N GLY A 109 -6.15 0.14 -7.92
CA GLY A 109 -6.23 1.13 -9.00
C GLY A 109 -7.30 2.19 -8.72
N ARG A 110 -8.47 1.74 -8.23
CA ARG A 110 -9.57 2.61 -7.77
C ARG A 110 -9.14 3.52 -6.61
N PHE A 111 -8.49 2.95 -5.59
CA PHE A 111 -8.07 3.69 -4.40
C PHE A 111 -7.00 4.72 -4.73
N VAL A 112 -6.01 4.37 -5.55
CA VAL A 112 -4.95 5.28 -6.00
C VAL A 112 -5.54 6.44 -6.78
N ALA A 113 -6.42 6.18 -7.75
CA ALA A 113 -7.08 7.23 -8.52
C ALA A 113 -7.91 8.18 -7.64
N ALA A 114 -8.71 7.62 -6.73
CA ALA A 114 -9.55 8.41 -5.84
C ALA A 114 -8.73 9.23 -4.81
N LEU A 115 -7.68 8.65 -4.21
CA LEU A 115 -6.79 9.37 -3.30
C LEU A 115 -6.06 10.51 -4.01
N THR A 116 -5.58 10.27 -5.23
CA THR A 116 -4.92 11.29 -6.06
C THR A 116 -5.84 12.47 -6.30
N ARG A 117 -7.10 12.22 -6.67
CA ARG A 117 -8.09 13.29 -6.85
C ARG A 117 -8.27 14.12 -5.58
N ARG A 118 -8.29 13.49 -4.40
CA ARG A 118 -8.42 14.20 -3.13
C ARG A 118 -7.20 15.05 -2.80
N LEU A 119 -5.99 14.50 -2.95
CA LEU A 119 -4.76 15.23 -2.65
C LEU A 119 -4.47 16.37 -3.63
N LEU A 120 -4.96 16.29 -4.87
CA LEU A 120 -4.87 17.41 -5.82
C LEU A 120 -5.88 18.53 -5.53
N ALA A 121 -6.99 18.23 -4.83
CA ALA A 121 -8.06 19.18 -4.57
C ALA A 121 -7.82 20.05 -3.32
N LYS A 122 -6.74 19.81 -2.56
CA LYS A 122 -6.39 20.57 -1.36
C LYS A 122 -4.89 20.65 -1.16
N GLU A 123 -4.45 21.63 -0.40
CA GLU A 123 -3.07 21.64 0.09
C GLU A 123 -2.85 20.46 1.03
N PHE A 124 -1.74 19.77 0.82
CA PHE A 124 -1.29 18.65 1.64
C PHE A 124 0.21 18.79 1.84
N ASP A 125 0.72 18.38 3.01
CA ASP A 125 2.13 18.51 3.38
C ASP A 125 3.07 17.57 2.58
N LEU A 126 2.66 17.12 1.38
CA LEU A 126 3.44 16.32 0.44
C LEU A 126 3.34 16.91 -0.97
N ASN A 127 4.44 16.81 -1.72
CA ASN A 127 4.52 17.29 -3.09
C ASN A 127 4.17 16.15 -4.04
N LEU A 128 2.87 15.96 -4.35
CA LEU A 128 2.43 14.88 -5.22
C LEU A 128 2.99 15.07 -6.65
N LYS A 129 3.87 14.15 -7.07
CA LYS A 129 4.55 14.18 -8.37
C LYS A 129 4.00 13.20 -9.39
N GLY A 130 3.31 12.15 -8.95
CA GLY A 130 2.72 11.20 -9.87
C GLY A 130 2.14 9.96 -9.20
N ILE A 131 1.61 9.08 -10.04
CA ILE A 131 1.04 7.80 -9.63
C ILE A 131 1.51 6.67 -10.52
N ALA A 132 1.49 5.46 -9.98
CA ALA A 132 1.74 4.23 -10.73
C ALA A 132 0.68 3.19 -10.38
N ILE A 133 -0.01 2.65 -11.39
CA ILE A 133 -1.03 1.61 -11.21
C ILE A 133 -0.64 0.38 -12.02
N GLY A 134 -0.26 -0.71 -11.35
CA GLY A 134 0.08 -1.98 -11.98
C GLY A 134 -1.13 -2.89 -12.13
N ASN A 135 -1.48 -3.27 -13.37
CA ASN A 135 -2.60 -4.18 -13.65
C ASN A 135 -3.88 -3.81 -12.88
N GLY A 136 -4.23 -2.52 -12.87
CA GLY A 136 -5.32 -1.99 -12.06
C GLY A 136 -6.69 -2.38 -12.58
N ASP A 137 -7.63 -2.63 -11.67
CA ASP A 137 -9.07 -2.59 -11.95
C ASP A 137 -9.51 -1.12 -11.79
N ILE A 138 -9.75 -0.43 -12.90
CA ILE A 138 -10.04 1.02 -12.95
C ILE A 138 -11.39 1.24 -13.63
N ASP A 139 -11.60 0.62 -14.78
CA ASP A 139 -12.84 0.68 -15.56
C ASP A 139 -13.33 -0.74 -15.87
N PRO A 140 -14.21 -1.31 -15.03
CA PRO A 140 -14.72 -2.67 -15.21
C PRO A 140 -15.52 -2.88 -16.50
N TYR A 141 -16.00 -1.80 -17.10
CA TYR A 141 -16.80 -1.93 -18.31
C TYR A 141 -15.91 -2.22 -19.52
N THR A 142 -14.68 -1.69 -19.53
CA THR A 142 -13.77 -1.78 -20.67
C THR A 142 -12.61 -2.77 -20.49
N GLN A 143 -12.40 -3.31 -19.28
CA GLN A 143 -11.33 -4.25 -18.94
C GLN A 143 -11.81 -5.69 -18.83
#